data_AF-A0A0F0I0E9-F1
#
_entry.id   AF-A0A0F0I0E9-F1
#
_cell.length_a   1.000
_cell.length_b   1.000
_cell.length_c   1.000
_cell.angle_alpha   90.00
_cell.angle_beta   90.00
_cell.angle_gamma   90.00
#
_symmetry.space_group_name_H-M   'P 1'
#
loop_
_entity.id
_entity.type
_entity.pdbx_description
1 polymer ?
#
loop_
_entity_poly.entity_id
_entity_poly.type
_entity_poly.pdbx_seq_one_letter_code
_entity_poly.pdbx_strand_id
1 'polypeptide(L)'
;MFKATSPLFSGLLWKIPWRISQPQKARQRKRLRSVDNVVDTISAALARNGLKARSVDRWYREMPREEEMLPKDKYSLFDKKEKTYRKGIHSMLPLIVRPLILQSLSTSNVTALAWEMRKRTAKLPKWTRVSQRVNPPGF
;
A
#
# COMPACT_ATOMS: atom_id res chain seq x y z
N MET A 1 -25.65 40.37 -17.70
CA MET A 1 -25.49 39.33 -18.74
C MET A 1 -25.07 38.03 -18.07
N PHE A 2 -25.90 36.99 -18.13
CA PHE A 2 -25.64 35.69 -17.49
C PHE A 2 -24.56 34.94 -18.27
N LYS A 3 -23.48 34.49 -17.62
CA LYS A 3 -22.47 33.63 -18.23
C LYS A 3 -22.85 32.18 -17.92
N ALA A 4 -23.31 31.44 -18.93
CA ALA A 4 -23.59 30.02 -18.77
C ALA A 4 -22.29 29.27 -18.39
N THR A 5 -22.28 28.60 -17.25
CA THR A 5 -21.19 27.71 -16.84
C THR A 5 -21.32 26.37 -17.58
N SER A 6 -20.19 25.81 -18.02
CA SER A 6 -20.14 24.47 -18.60
C SER A 6 -20.65 23.43 -17.60
N PRO A 7 -21.53 22.48 -18.01
CA PRO A 7 -21.98 21.41 -17.12
C PRO A 7 -20.77 20.59 -16.68
N LEU A 8 -20.68 20.29 -15.38
CA LEU A 8 -19.63 19.43 -14.83
C LEU A 8 -19.86 17.99 -15.33
N PHE A 9 -19.08 17.55 -16.33
CA PHE A 9 -19.06 16.15 -16.80
C PHE A 9 -18.37 15.20 -15.80
N SER A 10 -18.78 15.24 -14.53
CA SER A 10 -18.32 14.34 -13.47
C SER A 10 -19.47 13.42 -13.03
N GLY A 11 -19.92 12.55 -13.93
CA GLY A 11 -21.01 11.59 -13.65
C GLY A 11 -20.54 10.23 -13.13
N LEU A 12 -19.24 9.92 -13.18
CA LEU A 12 -18.72 8.62 -12.75
C LEU A 12 -18.65 8.54 -11.23
N LEU A 13 -19.58 7.80 -10.63
CA LEU A 13 -19.63 7.58 -9.18
C LEU A 13 -18.58 6.56 -8.72
N TRP A 14 -17.46 7.07 -8.22
CA TRP A 14 -16.46 6.26 -7.53
C TRP A 14 -16.89 6.01 -6.07
N LYS A 15 -17.70 4.97 -5.85
CA LYS A 15 -18.24 4.65 -4.52
C LYS A 15 -17.18 4.04 -3.60
N ILE A 16 -16.40 4.91 -2.96
CA ILE A 16 -15.38 4.55 -1.98
C ILE A 16 -15.72 5.27 -0.67
N PRO A 17 -16.00 4.55 0.43
CA PRO A 17 -16.34 5.19 1.69
C PRO A 17 -15.14 5.96 2.24
N TRP A 18 -15.35 7.05 2.97
CA TRP A 18 -14.26 7.82 3.59
C TRP A 18 -13.59 7.09 4.78
N ARG A 19 -14.25 6.06 5.32
CA ARG A 19 -13.79 5.24 6.46
C ARG A 19 -13.67 3.77 6.11
N ILE A 20 -12.76 3.09 6.80
CA ILE A 20 -12.52 1.65 6.71
C ILE A 20 -13.51 0.90 7.61
N SER A 21 -14.06 -0.21 7.12
CA SER A 21 -14.94 -1.09 7.92
C SER A 21 -14.15 -1.91 8.95
N GLN A 22 -14.80 -2.36 10.03
CA GLN A 22 -14.15 -3.19 11.05
C GLN A 22 -13.43 -4.46 10.51
N PRO A 23 -14.02 -5.25 9.59
CA PRO A 23 -13.31 -6.40 9.03
C PRO A 23 -12.09 -5.99 8.20
N GLN A 24 -12.14 -4.86 7.50
CA GLN A 24 -10.98 -4.36 6.77
C GLN A 24 -9.86 -3.91 7.74
N LYS A 25 -10.20 -3.29 8.87
CA LYS A 25 -9.23 -2.98 9.94
C LYS A 25 -8.58 -4.24 10.50
N ALA A 26 -9.35 -5.29 10.75
CA ALA A 26 -8.82 -6.58 11.20
C ALA A 26 -7.84 -7.19 10.18
N ARG A 27 -8.20 -7.18 8.89
CA ARG A 27 -7.29 -7.65 7.82
C ARG A 27 -6.03 -6.78 7.70
N GLN A 28 -6.14 -5.46 7.91
CA GLN A 28 -4.99 -4.58 7.90
C GLN A 28 -4.01 -4.91 9.03
N ARG A 29 -4.51 -5.09 10.26
CA ARG A 29 -3.68 -5.53 11.39
C ARG A 29 -3.03 -6.89 11.14
N LYS A 30 -3.76 -7.83 10.54
CA LYS A 30 -3.19 -9.14 10.14
C LYS A 30 -2.06 -8.99 9.12
N ARG A 31 -2.21 -8.11 8.12
CA ARG A 31 -1.16 -7.84 7.13
C ARG A 31 0.08 -7.21 7.74
N LEU A 32 -0.09 -6.22 8.62
CA LEU A 32 1.03 -5.57 9.31
C LEU A 32 1.83 -6.60 10.14
N ARG A 33 1.16 -7.39 10.97
CA ARG A 33 1.78 -8.49 11.74
C ARG A 33 2.44 -9.55 10.84
N SER A 34 1.81 -9.87 9.71
CA SER A 34 2.40 -10.83 8.76
C SER A 34 3.70 -10.33 8.16
N VAL A 35 3.83 -9.01 7.90
CA VAL A 35 5.08 -8.42 7.42
C VAL A 35 6.14 -8.45 8.53
N ASP A 36 5.77 -8.20 9.77
CA ASP A 36 6.69 -8.28 10.92
C ASP A 36 7.28 -9.68 11.06
N ASN A 37 6.43 -10.72 11.02
CA ASN A 37 6.88 -12.10 11.08
C ASN A 37 7.83 -12.48 9.93
N VAL A 38 7.64 -11.91 8.73
CA VAL A 38 8.54 -12.15 7.59
C VAL A 38 9.90 -11.51 7.85
N VAL A 39 9.96 -10.29 8.38
CA VAL A 39 11.24 -9.64 8.70
C VAL A 39 11.96 -10.38 9.83
N ASP A 40 11.22 -10.82 10.85
CA ASP A 40 11.78 -11.57 11.98
C ASP A 40 12.35 -12.93 11.53
N THR A 41 11.65 -13.66 10.66
CA THR A 41 12.17 -14.94 10.11
C THR A 41 13.43 -14.73 9.26
N ILE A 42 13.46 -13.70 8.41
CA ILE A 42 14.64 -13.37 7.61
C ILE A 42 15.83 -12.98 8.50
N SER A 43 15.59 -12.14 9.52
CA SER A 43 16.65 -11.72 10.44
C SER A 43 17.26 -12.91 11.20
N ALA A 44 16.42 -13.83 11.69
CA ALA A 44 16.86 -15.03 12.39
C ALA A 44 17.65 -15.98 11.47
N ALA A 45 17.22 -16.15 10.21
CA ALA A 45 17.94 -16.96 9.23
C ALA A 45 19.32 -16.37 8.88
N LEU A 46 19.40 -15.05 8.70
CA LEU A 46 20.66 -14.36 8.44
C LEU A 46 21.64 -14.48 9.61
N ALA A 47 21.14 -14.29 10.84
CA ALA A 47 21.95 -14.39 12.06
C ALA A 47 22.57 -15.79 12.24
N ARG A 48 21.83 -16.86 11.96
CA ARG A 48 22.33 -18.25 12.00
C ARG A 48 23.47 -18.50 11.03
N ASN A 49 23.44 -17.82 9.87
CA ASN A 49 24.47 -17.92 8.85
C ASN A 49 25.64 -16.94 9.07
N GLY A 50 25.60 -16.14 10.14
CA GLY A 50 26.59 -15.07 10.40
C GLY A 50 26.52 -13.91 9.41
N LEU A 51 25.44 -13.78 8.65
CA LEU A 51 25.23 -12.73 7.65
C LEU A 51 24.35 -11.61 8.21
N LYS A 52 24.47 -10.40 7.62
CA LYS A 52 23.62 -9.25 7.93
C LYS A 52 23.17 -8.55 6.66
N ALA A 53 21.96 -7.99 6.69
CA ALA A 53 21.39 -7.25 5.56
C ALA A 53 21.04 -5.82 5.97
N ARG A 54 21.61 -4.84 5.26
CA ARG A 54 21.38 -3.40 5.51
C ARG A 54 19.88 -3.02 5.48
N SER A 55 19.10 -3.68 4.63
CA SER A 55 17.66 -3.46 4.53
C SER A 55 16.91 -3.88 5.80
N VAL A 56 17.31 -4.99 6.43
CA VAL A 56 16.72 -5.49 7.68
C VAL A 56 17.10 -4.58 8.83
N ASP A 57 18.36 -4.17 8.93
CA ASP A 57 18.82 -3.23 9.96
C ASP A 57 18.10 -1.87 9.84
N ARG A 58 17.96 -1.37 8.61
CA ARG A 58 17.21 -0.14 8.33
C ARG A 58 15.75 -0.28 8.72
N TRP A 59 15.13 -1.41 8.42
CA TRP A 59 13.73 -1.68 8.78
C TRP A 59 13.52 -1.57 10.29
N TYR A 60 14.34 -2.22 11.11
CA TYR A 60 14.23 -2.15 12.57
C TYR A 60 14.47 -0.75 13.14
N ARG A 61 15.26 0.11 12.46
CA ARG A 61 15.49 1.49 12.90
C ARG A 61 14.35 2.44 12.56
N GLU A 62 13.78 2.30 11.36
CA GLU A 62 12.83 3.28 10.82
C GLU A 62 11.37 2.86 10.95
N MET A 63 11.07 1.56 10.99
CA MET A 63 9.70 1.05 10.89
C MET A 63 9.21 0.46 12.23
N PRO A 64 8.14 1.02 12.84
CA PRO A 64 7.56 0.49 14.07
C PRO A 64 6.82 -0.83 13.83
N ARG A 65 6.73 -1.69 14.84
CA ARG A 65 5.91 -2.92 14.77
C ARG A 65 4.43 -2.62 14.89
N GLU A 66 3.58 -3.56 14.47
CA GLU A 66 2.12 -3.36 14.52
C GLU A 66 1.61 -3.02 15.92
N GLU A 67 2.22 -3.59 16.96
CA GLU A 67 1.82 -3.37 18.35
C GLU A 67 2.15 -1.95 18.84
N GLU A 68 3.28 -1.41 18.41
CA GLU A 68 3.78 -0.07 18.77
C GLU A 68 3.04 1.05 18.01
N MET A 69 2.46 0.72 16.85
CA MET A 69 1.76 1.70 16.02
C MET A 69 0.49 2.22 16.69
N LEU A 70 0.28 3.54 16.59
CA LEU A 70 -0.98 4.17 16.97
C LEU A 70 -2.13 3.72 16.07
N PRO A 71 -3.36 3.55 16.59
CA PRO A 71 -4.53 3.24 15.75
C PRO A 71 -4.75 4.23 14.62
N LYS A 72 -4.39 5.50 14.81
CA LYS A 72 -4.49 6.56 13.79
C LYS A 72 -3.60 6.22 12.58
N ASP A 73 -2.36 5.82 12.79
CA ASP A 73 -1.41 5.53 11.71
C ASP A 73 -1.64 4.16 11.05
N LYS A 74 -2.30 3.22 11.74
CA LYS A 74 -2.71 1.94 11.14
C LYS A 74 -3.73 2.10 10.00
N TYR A 75 -4.60 3.11 10.10
CA TYR A 75 -5.77 3.24 9.24
C TYR A 75 -5.81 4.54 8.43
N SER A 76 -4.95 5.51 8.75
CA SER A 76 -4.86 6.78 8.04
C SER A 76 -3.44 7.12 7.64
N LEU A 77 -3.33 7.84 6.54
CA LEU A 77 -2.09 8.36 5.97
C LEU A 77 -2.12 9.88 5.98
N PHE A 78 -0.94 10.48 5.93
CA PHE A 78 -0.80 11.90 5.64
C PHE A 78 -1.18 12.21 4.18
N ASP A 79 -2.03 13.21 3.97
CA ASP A 79 -2.32 13.81 2.66
C ASP A 79 -2.34 15.33 2.78
N LYS A 80 -1.39 16.02 2.13
CA LYS A 80 -1.24 17.48 2.17
C LYS A 80 -2.49 18.24 1.71
N LYS A 81 -3.34 17.61 0.88
CA LYS A 81 -4.51 18.25 0.27
C LYS A 81 -5.78 18.11 1.12
N GLU A 82 -5.79 17.23 2.12
CA GLU A 82 -6.92 17.06 3.02
C GLU A 82 -6.94 18.17 4.07
N LYS A 83 -8.14 18.62 4.47
CA LYS A 83 -8.30 19.71 5.46
C LYS A 83 -7.63 19.41 6.80
N THR A 84 -7.68 18.15 7.22
CA THR A 84 -7.09 17.65 8.47
C THR A 84 -5.75 16.95 8.25
N TYR A 85 -5.19 17.07 7.04
CA TYR A 85 -3.96 16.40 6.61
C TYR A 85 -3.99 14.87 6.70
N ARG A 86 -5.17 14.26 6.82
CA ARG A 86 -5.34 12.83 7.04
C ARG A 86 -6.34 12.21 6.09
N LYS A 87 -5.97 11.05 5.56
CA LYS A 87 -6.73 10.31 4.56
C LYS A 87 -6.77 8.82 4.90
N GLY A 88 -7.88 8.13 4.65
CA GLY A 88 -7.96 6.69 4.89
C GLY A 88 -7.01 5.90 3.97
N ILE A 89 -6.26 4.95 4.53
CA ILE A 89 -5.24 4.18 3.76
C ILE A 89 -5.84 3.40 2.57
N HIS A 90 -7.12 3.04 2.64
CA HIS A 90 -7.86 2.34 1.59
C HIS A 90 -8.25 3.20 0.40
N SER A 91 -8.16 4.53 0.55
CA SER A 91 -8.48 5.50 -0.50
C SER A 91 -7.29 5.83 -1.40
N MET A 92 -6.14 5.16 -1.21
CA MET A 92 -5.00 5.21 -2.11
C MET A 92 -5.39 4.58 -3.46
N LEU A 93 -6.12 5.34 -4.27
CA LEU A 93 -6.44 5.00 -5.65
C LEU A 93 -5.20 5.27 -6.50
N PRO A 94 -4.64 4.28 -7.18
CA PRO A 94 -3.76 4.57 -8.28
C PRO A 94 -4.65 5.05 -9.43
N LEU A 95 -4.53 6.33 -9.77
CA LEU A 95 -4.77 6.73 -11.16
C LEU A 95 -3.96 5.78 -12.03
N ILE A 96 -4.63 5.25 -13.04
CA ILE A 96 -4.20 4.20 -13.96
C ILE A 96 -2.73 4.39 -14.37
N VAL A 97 -1.81 3.65 -13.75
CA VAL A 97 -0.47 3.47 -14.32
C VAL A 97 -0.62 2.34 -15.32
N ARG A 98 -0.89 2.67 -16.59
CA ARG A 98 -0.62 1.76 -17.71
C ARG A 98 0.89 1.58 -17.75
N PRO A 99 1.45 0.39 -17.47
CA PRO A 99 2.85 0.14 -17.80
C PRO A 99 2.88 -0.03 -19.31
N LEU A 100 3.16 1.05 -20.03
CA LEU A 100 3.82 0.99 -21.34
C LEU A 100 5.22 0.47 -21.03
N ILE A 101 5.45 -0.85 -21.15
CA ILE A 101 6.75 -1.50 -21.34
C ILE A 101 6.48 -3.01 -21.44
N LEU A 102 7.20 -3.64 -22.38
CA LEU A 102 7.24 -5.07 -22.75
C LEU A 102 6.28 -5.52 -23.87
N GLN A 103 6.49 -4.97 -25.06
CA GLN A 103 6.42 -5.75 -26.30
C GLN A 103 7.85 -6.03 -26.75
N SER A 104 8.53 -7.00 -26.13
CA SER A 104 9.65 -7.71 -26.77
C SER A 104 10.12 -8.87 -25.89
N LEU A 105 10.05 -10.07 -26.47
CA LEU A 105 10.90 -11.26 -26.26
C LEU A 105 10.44 -12.38 -25.32
N SER A 106 10.36 -13.55 -25.95
CA SER A 106 10.64 -14.91 -25.46
C SER A 106 9.57 -15.64 -24.62
N THR A 107 8.96 -16.63 -25.29
CA THR A 107 8.08 -17.67 -24.74
C THR A 107 8.87 -18.63 -23.84
N SER A 108 8.83 -18.41 -22.53
CA SER A 108 9.22 -19.40 -21.52
C SER A 108 8.15 -19.49 -20.43
N ASN A 109 7.96 -20.66 -19.81
CA ASN A 109 6.91 -20.91 -18.80
C ASN A 109 6.97 -19.98 -17.57
N VAL A 110 8.09 -19.28 -17.36
CA VAL A 110 8.27 -18.25 -16.34
C VAL A 110 7.42 -17.01 -16.64
N THR A 111 7.21 -16.66 -17.91
CA THR A 111 6.40 -15.49 -18.31
C THR A 111 4.91 -15.75 -18.15
N ALA A 112 4.44 -17.00 -18.32
CA ALA A 112 3.04 -17.37 -18.11
C ALA A 112 2.62 -17.24 -16.64
N LEU A 113 3.42 -17.77 -15.71
CA LEU A 113 3.18 -17.60 -14.27
C LEU A 113 3.31 -16.13 -13.83
N ALA A 114 4.31 -15.40 -14.36
CA ALA A 114 4.44 -13.97 -14.10
C ALA A 114 3.23 -13.17 -14.63
N TRP A 115 2.70 -13.54 -15.80
CA TRP A 115 1.51 -12.95 -16.41
C TRP A 115 0.24 -13.26 -15.61
N GLU A 116 0.12 -14.48 -15.09
CA GLU A 116 -1.02 -14.87 -14.26
C GLU A 116 -0.98 -14.21 -12.88
N MET A 117 0.20 -14.09 -12.28
CA MET A 117 0.44 -13.29 -11.06
C MET A 117 0.15 -11.81 -11.29
N ARG A 118 0.47 -11.26 -12.47
CA ARG A 118 0.11 -9.89 -12.87
C ARG A 118 -1.41 -9.69 -12.98
N LYS A 119 -2.14 -10.64 -13.60
CA LYS A 119 -3.61 -10.61 -13.67
C LYS A 119 -4.27 -10.69 -12.28
N ARG A 120 -3.72 -11.49 -11.36
CA ARG A 120 -4.21 -11.58 -9.97
C ARG A 120 -3.93 -10.30 -9.17
N THR A 121 -2.75 -9.71 -9.33
CA THR A 121 -2.36 -8.50 -8.60
C THR A 121 -3.07 -7.23 -9.06
N ALA A 122 -3.57 -7.18 -10.30
CA ALA A 122 -4.39 -6.09 -10.81
C ALA A 122 -5.77 -5.97 -10.12
N LYS A 123 -6.28 -7.07 -9.55
CA LYS A 123 -7.60 -7.12 -8.88
C LYS A 123 -7.59 -6.64 -7.42
N LEU A 124 -6.41 -6.49 -6.81
CA LEU A 124 -6.27 -6.11 -5.39
C LEU A 124 -5.91 -4.63 -5.24
N PRO A 125 -6.57 -3.88 -4.31
CA PRO A 125 -6.20 -2.50 -4.01
C PRO A 125 -4.72 -2.40 -3.61
N LYS A 126 -3.94 -1.51 -4.23
CA LYS A 126 -2.48 -1.47 -4.03
C LYS A 126 -2.07 -1.23 -2.57
N TRP A 127 -2.88 -0.52 -1.77
CA TRP A 127 -2.64 -0.31 -0.33
C TRP A 127 -2.52 -1.59 0.49
N THR A 128 -3.04 -2.72 0.01
CA THR A 128 -2.90 -4.00 0.71
C THR A 128 -1.53 -4.66 0.50
N ARG A 129 -0.70 -4.12 -0.41
CA ARG A 129 0.62 -4.66 -0.76
C ARG A 129 1.76 -3.69 -0.45
N VAL A 130 1.45 -2.41 -0.24
CA VAL A 130 2.43 -1.40 0.16
C VAL A 130 2.47 -1.33 1.67
N SER A 131 3.67 -1.34 2.24
CA SER A 131 3.89 -1.12 3.67
C SER A 131 4.07 0.38 3.93
N GLN A 132 3.05 1.02 4.51
CA GLN A 132 3.16 2.38 5.04
C GLN A 132 2.85 2.33 6.54
N ARG A 133 3.80 2.82 7.36
CA ARG A 133 3.72 2.76 8.83
C ARG A 133 4.00 4.10 9.51
N VAL A 134 4.85 4.91 8.92
CA VAL A 134 5.27 6.20 9.47
C VAL A 134 4.64 7.34 8.66
N ASN A 135 4.16 8.35 9.37
CA ASN A 135 3.69 9.61 8.82
C ASN A 135 4.61 10.75 9.30
N PRO A 136 4.66 11.90 8.61
CA PRO A 136 5.47 13.04 9.03
C PRO A 136 5.08 13.50 10.45
N PRO A 137 6.06 13.83 11.31
CA PRO A 137 5.77 14.27 12.67
C PRO A 137 4.99 15.59 12.64
N GLY A 138 4.01 15.73 13.55
CA GLY A 138 3.17 16.92 13.67
C GLY A 138 1.87 16.91 12.85
N PHE A 139 1.64 15.87 12.03
CA PHE A 139 0.40 15.70 11.24
C PHE A 139 -0.36 14.45 11.66
#